data_AF-A0A1E5SUC6-F1
#
_entry.id   AF-A0A1E5SUC6-F1
#
_cell.length_a   1.000
_cell.length_b   1.000
_cell.length_c   1.000
_cell.angle_alpha   90.00
_cell.angle_beta   90.00
_cell.angle_gamma   90.00
#
_symmetry.space_group_name_H-M   'P 1'
#
loop_
_entity.id
_entity.type
_entity.pdbx_description
1 polymer ?
#
loop_
_entity_poly.entity_id
_entity_poly.type
_entity_poly.pdbx_seq_one_letter_code
_entity_poly.pdbx_strand_id
1 'polypeptide(L)'
;MSNFDLLDRYFSNELDKSELKAFNERLKTDPQFNHEFQEIKEVKLAVKLEARKNIKSLLTDIEDSLNQEELTTNNNQTAMKRMLTVAASLILMVSVSYFVLNGSGQPSPQDVFTEYYKPYNNLNGQVRGEAIETESMSAAAYSAYDAGNYALAVENFEALVEVEKTAENYFYMGIANIEIGDYKTAVENLNTTLNNFSTFKDQSKWYLSMALLADKKVEEALTSLVGLNFSKGSFQKRSKMVLSRLGYETLETAGEGPIIIIEEEPDIDSPDGSFVDQRRVQFGELSDFNSRKLYRFHTDDPITGLQDGDIVEFIILREAKGRNGKGFAFILDKRM
;
A
#
# COMPACT_ATOMS: atom_id res chain seq x y z
N MET A 1 -8.17 5.83 26.51
CA MET A 1 -8.16 6.77 25.38
C MET A 1 -7.66 8.10 25.92
N SER A 2 -6.56 8.63 25.38
CA SER A 2 -6.02 9.90 25.86
C SER A 2 -6.94 11.06 25.45
N ASN A 3 -6.85 12.20 26.14
CA ASN A 3 -7.58 13.40 25.72
C ASN A 3 -7.17 13.82 24.30
N PHE A 4 -5.88 13.68 23.97
CA PHE A 4 -5.34 13.98 22.64
C PHE A 4 -5.98 13.12 21.55
N ASP A 5 -6.05 11.79 21.73
CA ASP A 5 -6.68 10.87 20.76
C ASP A 5 -8.16 11.21 20.53
N LEU A 6 -8.84 11.65 21.58
CA LEU A 6 -10.27 12.01 21.53
C LEU A 6 -10.50 13.32 20.79
N LEU A 7 -9.62 14.30 21.01
CA LEU A 7 -9.64 15.58 20.33
C LEU A 7 -9.27 15.40 18.84
N ASP A 8 -8.29 14.56 18.52
CA ASP A 8 -7.91 14.33 17.13
C ASP A 8 -9.01 13.61 16.34
N ARG A 9 -9.60 12.54 16.89
CA ARG A 9 -10.77 11.88 16.28
C ARG A 9 -11.96 12.81 16.09
N TYR A 10 -12.18 13.77 17.00
CA TYR A 10 -13.20 14.80 16.83
C TYR A 10 -12.91 15.70 15.63
N PHE A 11 -11.68 16.22 15.50
CA PHE A 11 -11.31 17.09 14.38
C PHE A 11 -11.25 16.36 13.03
N SER A 12 -11.04 15.05 13.06
CA SER A 12 -11.07 14.17 11.87
C SER A 12 -12.47 13.63 11.55
N ASN A 13 -13.50 14.01 12.33
CA ASN A 13 -14.89 13.60 12.15
C ASN A 13 -15.10 12.06 12.24
N GLU A 14 -14.34 11.41 13.11
CA GLU A 14 -14.31 9.95 13.33
C GLU A 14 -15.05 9.49 14.59
N LEU A 15 -15.72 10.42 15.29
CA LEU A 15 -16.56 10.08 16.44
C LEU A 15 -17.92 9.59 15.98
N ASP A 16 -18.36 8.45 16.51
CA ASP A 16 -19.74 8.01 16.30
C ASP A 16 -20.75 8.87 17.08
N LYS A 17 -22.05 8.64 16.88
CA LYS A 17 -23.11 9.45 17.51
C LYS A 17 -23.09 9.39 19.04
N SER A 18 -22.69 8.27 19.62
CA SER A 18 -22.61 8.06 21.07
C SER A 18 -21.37 8.75 21.65
N GLU A 19 -20.23 8.57 20.99
CA GLU A 19 -18.96 9.21 21.34
C GLU A 19 -19.03 10.73 21.22
N LEU A 20 -19.64 11.24 20.15
CA LEU A 20 -19.85 12.67 19.94
C LEU A 20 -20.75 13.27 21.03
N LYS A 21 -21.74 12.53 21.51
CA LYS A 21 -22.60 12.96 22.62
C LYS A 21 -21.78 13.05 23.91
N ALA A 22 -21.01 12.02 24.24
CA ALA A 22 -20.14 12.00 25.42
C ALA A 22 -19.05 13.09 25.36
N PHE A 23 -18.50 13.34 24.17
CA PHE A 23 -17.54 14.41 23.91
C PHE A 23 -18.13 15.80 24.20
N ASN A 24 -19.33 16.07 23.67
CA ASN A 24 -20.02 17.34 23.88
C ASN A 24 -20.47 17.55 25.33
N GLU A 25 -20.81 16.48 26.04
CA GLU A 25 -21.08 16.53 27.48
C GLU A 25 -19.79 16.88 28.25
N ARG A 26 -18.68 16.22 27.92
CA ARG A 26 -17.38 16.48 28.55
C ARG A 26 -16.86 17.90 28.31
N LEU A 27 -17.06 18.46 27.11
CA LEU A 27 -16.75 19.87 26.83
C LEU A 27 -17.50 20.86 27.74
N LYS A 28 -18.67 20.48 28.27
CA LYS A 28 -19.47 21.33 29.16
C LYS A 28 -19.14 21.13 30.64
N THR A 29 -18.76 19.91 31.01
CA THR A 29 -18.62 19.50 32.41
C THR A 29 -17.18 19.49 32.92
N ASP A 30 -16.19 19.43 32.02
CA ASP A 30 -14.76 19.35 32.34
C ASP A 30 -14.03 20.61 31.81
N PRO A 31 -13.75 21.60 32.67
CA PRO A 31 -13.08 22.84 32.26
C PRO A 31 -11.67 22.63 31.71
N GLN A 32 -10.94 21.62 32.20
CA GLN A 32 -9.58 21.33 31.75
C GLN A 32 -9.61 20.73 30.34
N PHE A 33 -10.55 19.81 30.08
CA PHE A 33 -10.76 19.26 28.74
C PHE A 33 -11.22 20.34 27.73
N ASN A 34 -12.08 21.27 28.15
CA ASN A 34 -12.47 22.39 27.29
C ASN A 34 -11.29 23.32 26.98
N HIS A 35 -10.38 23.55 27.94
CA HIS A 35 -9.17 24.35 27.70
C HIS A 35 -8.27 23.70 26.65
N GLU A 36 -7.95 22.41 26.82
CA GLU A 36 -7.17 21.62 25.85
C GLU A 36 -7.81 21.62 24.45
N PHE A 37 -9.15 21.54 24.39
CA PHE A 37 -9.89 21.65 23.13
C PHE A 37 -9.72 23.02 22.45
N GLN A 38 -9.78 24.13 23.21
CA GLN A 38 -9.59 25.46 22.63
C GLN A 38 -8.16 25.65 22.12
N GLU A 39 -7.15 25.19 22.85
CA GLU A 39 -5.74 25.30 22.43
C GLU A 39 -5.50 24.58 21.09
N ILE A 40 -5.95 23.33 20.97
CA ILE A 40 -5.80 22.56 19.73
C ILE A 40 -6.61 23.18 18.59
N LYS A 41 -7.81 23.70 18.88
CA LYS A 41 -8.64 24.41 17.90
C LYS A 41 -7.95 25.68 17.39
N GLU A 42 -7.32 26.45 18.28
CA GLU A 42 -6.57 27.67 17.93
C GLU A 42 -5.35 27.35 17.07
N VAL A 43 -4.59 26.32 17.42
CA VAL A 43 -3.45 25.84 16.61
C VAL A 43 -3.92 25.40 15.22
N LYS A 44 -4.97 24.56 15.11
CA LYS A 44 -5.52 24.16 13.81
C LYS A 44 -6.04 25.35 13.00
N LEU A 45 -6.62 26.36 13.66
CA LEU A 45 -7.06 27.60 13.00
C LEU A 45 -5.88 28.44 12.51
N ALA A 46 -4.81 28.57 13.30
CA ALA A 46 -3.60 29.30 12.93
C ALA A 46 -2.93 28.67 11.70
N VAL A 47 -2.75 27.35 11.69
CA VAL A 47 -2.22 26.60 10.54
C VAL A 47 -3.09 26.80 9.30
N LYS A 48 -4.42 26.77 9.45
CA LYS A 48 -5.36 27.01 8.35
C LYS A 48 -5.30 28.45 7.81
N LEU A 49 -5.12 29.44 8.69
CA LEU A 49 -4.97 30.84 8.32
C LEU A 49 -3.63 31.10 7.63
N GLU A 50 -2.56 30.47 8.09
CA GLU A 50 -1.24 30.53 7.47
C GLU A 50 -1.24 29.89 6.08
N ALA A 51 -1.81 28.69 5.94
CA ALA A 51 -2.01 28.06 4.63
C ALA A 51 -2.81 28.97 3.67
N ARG A 52 -3.88 29.60 4.16
CA ARG A 52 -4.65 30.59 3.39
C ARG A 52 -3.85 31.82 3.01
N LYS A 53 -2.97 32.31 3.90
CA LYS A 53 -2.09 33.45 3.62
C LYS A 53 -1.07 33.10 2.55
N ASN A 54 -0.48 31.90 2.59
CA ASN A 54 0.45 31.43 1.58
C ASN A 54 -0.22 31.27 0.21
N ILE A 55 -1.45 30.75 0.17
CA ILE A 55 -2.27 30.68 -1.05
C ILE A 55 -2.59 32.08 -1.57
N LYS A 56 -2.95 33.02 -0.67
CA LYS A 56 -3.23 34.41 -1.07
C LYS A 56 -1.98 35.11 -1.62
N SER A 57 -0.81 34.88 -1.00
CA SER A 57 0.48 35.41 -1.49
C SER A 57 0.77 34.88 -2.89
N LEU A 58 0.66 33.57 -3.10
CA LEU A 58 0.83 32.94 -4.40
C LEU A 58 -0.10 33.54 -5.47
N LEU A 59 -1.38 33.76 -5.13
CA LEU A 59 -2.34 34.39 -6.05
C LEU A 59 -1.98 35.85 -6.34
N THR A 60 -1.48 36.59 -5.35
CA THR A 60 -1.07 38.00 -5.53
C THR A 60 0.18 38.08 -6.40
N ASP A 61 1.16 37.19 -6.20
CA ASP A 61 2.36 37.10 -7.03
C ASP A 61 2.01 36.73 -8.49
N ILE A 62 0.99 35.89 -8.69
CA ILE A 62 0.42 35.57 -10.01
C ILE A 62 -0.27 36.80 -10.61
N GLU A 63 -1.08 37.54 -9.86
CA GLU A 63 -1.73 38.77 -10.34
C GLU A 63 -0.70 39.86 -10.71
N ASP A 64 0.33 40.04 -9.89
CA ASP A 64 1.38 41.03 -10.12
C ASP A 64 2.25 40.66 -11.33
N SER A 65 2.54 39.37 -11.53
CA SER A 65 3.24 38.89 -12.73
C SER A 65 2.42 39.04 -14.02
N LEU A 66 1.09 38.97 -13.94
CA LEU A 66 0.18 39.24 -15.06
C LEU A 66 0.07 40.75 -15.38
N ASN A 67 0.11 41.62 -14.37
CA ASN A 67 0.04 43.07 -14.56
C ASN A 67 1.36 43.68 -15.09
N GLN A 68 2.51 43.00 -14.89
CA GLN A 68 3.81 43.49 -15.35
C GLN A 68 4.06 43.28 -16.86
N GLU A 69 3.28 42.42 -17.54
CA GLU A 69 3.36 42.22 -19.00
C GLU A 69 2.52 43.22 -19.82
N GLU A 70 1.70 44.07 -19.20
CA GLU A 70 0.89 45.08 -19.89
C GLU A 70 1.61 46.42 -20.11
N LEU A 71 2.80 46.46 -20.71
CA LEU A 71 3.32 47.69 -21.33
C LEU A 71 4.23 47.39 -22.53
N THR A 72 3.66 47.31 -23.75
CA THR A 72 4.11 48.02 -25.00
C THR A 72 3.42 47.50 -26.28
N THR A 73 2.43 48.29 -26.75
CA THR A 73 1.97 48.63 -28.12
C THR A 73 1.90 47.64 -29.31
N ASN A 74 0.65 47.49 -29.80
CA ASN A 74 0.11 47.59 -31.17
C ASN A 74 0.61 46.68 -32.33
N ASN A 75 -0.18 45.63 -32.63
CA ASN A 75 -0.60 45.30 -34.01
C ASN A 75 -1.83 44.35 -33.99
N ASN A 76 -2.94 44.71 -34.65
CA ASN A 76 -4.26 44.05 -34.48
C ASN A 76 -4.38 42.65 -35.11
N GLN A 77 -3.40 42.17 -35.87
CA GLN A 77 -3.35 40.77 -36.32
C GLN A 77 -2.62 39.85 -35.33
N THR A 78 -1.68 40.40 -34.56
CA THR A 78 -0.98 39.68 -33.48
C THR A 78 -1.84 39.61 -32.23
N ALA A 79 -2.72 40.59 -31.98
CA ALA A 79 -3.67 40.56 -30.88
C ALA A 79 -4.68 39.40 -31.00
N MET A 80 -5.19 39.11 -32.20
CA MET A 80 -6.09 37.97 -32.43
C MET A 80 -5.35 36.63 -32.26
N LYS A 81 -4.13 36.51 -32.80
CA LYS A 81 -3.30 35.32 -32.61
C LYS A 81 -2.91 35.14 -31.14
N ARG A 82 -2.56 36.22 -30.43
CA ARG A 82 -2.26 36.22 -29.00
C ARG A 82 -3.48 35.89 -28.15
N MET A 83 -4.67 36.43 -28.44
CA MET A 83 -5.90 36.01 -27.75
C MET A 83 -6.21 34.53 -27.99
N LEU A 84 -5.98 34.02 -29.21
CA LEU A 84 -6.14 32.59 -29.49
C LEU A 84 -5.09 31.75 -28.77
N THR A 85 -3.84 32.21 -28.65
CA THR A 85 -2.79 31.52 -27.88
C THR A 85 -3.07 31.54 -26.38
N VAL A 86 -3.53 32.67 -25.84
CA VAL A 86 -3.88 32.85 -24.42
C VAL A 86 -5.14 32.06 -24.08
N ALA A 87 -6.16 32.05 -24.95
CA ALA A 87 -7.34 31.21 -24.79
C ALA A 87 -6.98 29.73 -24.89
N ALA A 88 -6.11 29.33 -25.83
CA ALA A 88 -5.64 27.95 -25.93
C ALA A 88 -4.82 27.54 -24.71
N SER A 89 -3.97 28.41 -24.16
CA SER A 89 -3.20 28.11 -22.94
C SER A 89 -4.09 28.06 -21.71
N LEU A 90 -5.12 28.91 -21.59
CA LEU A 90 -6.10 28.85 -20.51
C LEU A 90 -6.99 27.60 -20.64
N ILE A 91 -7.43 27.24 -21.85
CA ILE A 91 -8.17 26.00 -22.09
C ILE A 91 -7.29 24.81 -21.78
N LEU A 92 -6.01 24.82 -22.18
CA LEU A 92 -5.07 23.76 -21.89
C LEU A 92 -4.76 23.67 -20.40
N MET A 93 -4.62 24.80 -19.70
CA MET A 93 -4.39 24.86 -18.27
C MET A 93 -5.63 24.42 -17.49
N VAL A 94 -6.84 24.86 -17.87
CA VAL A 94 -8.10 24.39 -17.29
C VAL A 94 -8.33 22.91 -17.62
N SER A 95 -7.94 22.46 -18.80
CA SER A 95 -8.04 21.05 -19.20
C SER A 95 -7.04 20.19 -18.43
N VAL A 96 -5.79 20.64 -18.24
CA VAL A 96 -4.77 19.99 -17.42
C VAL A 96 -5.19 20.00 -15.94
N SER A 97 -5.64 21.14 -15.41
CA SER A 97 -6.15 21.26 -14.04
C SER A 97 -7.39 20.40 -13.82
N TYR A 98 -8.31 20.34 -14.78
CA TYR A 98 -9.45 19.43 -14.75
C TYR A 98 -8.99 17.97 -14.83
N PHE A 99 -7.99 17.64 -15.65
CA PHE A 99 -7.44 16.27 -15.72
C PHE A 99 -6.66 15.87 -14.46
N VAL A 100 -6.03 16.83 -13.76
CA VAL A 100 -5.28 16.61 -12.51
C VAL A 100 -6.22 16.57 -11.30
N LEU A 101 -7.23 17.42 -11.25
CA LEU A 101 -8.17 17.52 -10.11
C LEU A 101 -9.39 16.60 -10.23
N ASN A 102 -9.88 16.37 -11.45
CA ASN A 102 -10.94 15.39 -11.77
C ASN A 102 -10.37 14.14 -12.46
N GLY A 103 -9.07 13.90 -12.36
CA GLY A 103 -8.43 12.70 -12.87
C GLY A 103 -8.95 11.47 -12.15
N SER A 104 -10.04 10.91 -12.67
CA SER A 104 -10.45 9.51 -12.51
C SER A 104 -9.45 8.58 -13.20
N GLY A 105 -8.15 8.83 -13.00
CA GLY A 105 -7.10 7.88 -13.28
C GLY A 105 -7.10 6.84 -12.17
N GLN A 106 -6.78 5.60 -12.55
CA GLN A 106 -6.52 4.54 -11.59
C GLN A 106 -5.47 5.05 -10.58
N PRO A 107 -5.75 4.98 -9.26
CA PRO A 107 -4.84 5.50 -8.25
C PRO A 107 -3.45 4.88 -8.39
N SER A 108 -2.41 5.63 -8.05
CA SER A 108 -1.06 5.07 -8.06
C SER A 108 -0.95 3.95 -7.02
N PRO A 109 -0.01 3.00 -7.17
CA PRO A 109 0.23 1.96 -6.16
C PRO A 109 0.49 2.55 -4.76
N GLN A 110 1.16 3.71 -4.69
CA GLN A 110 1.41 4.45 -3.46
C GLN A 110 0.12 5.02 -2.84
N ASP A 111 -0.80 5.53 -3.67
CA ASP A 111 -2.09 6.01 -3.19
C ASP A 111 -2.91 4.86 -2.60
N VAL A 112 -2.90 3.69 -3.25
CA VAL A 112 -3.57 2.48 -2.75
C VAL A 112 -2.92 1.97 -1.47
N PHE A 113 -1.59 1.95 -1.39
CA PHE A 113 -0.89 1.64 -0.15
C PHE A 113 -1.33 2.59 0.97
N THR A 114 -1.29 3.90 0.74
CA THR A 114 -1.66 4.93 1.73
C THR A 114 -3.12 4.78 2.19
N GLU A 115 -4.02 4.39 1.28
CA GLU A 115 -5.45 4.23 1.56
C GLU A 115 -5.76 2.96 2.38
N TYR A 116 -5.05 1.85 2.14
CA TYR A 116 -5.41 0.53 2.68
C TYR A 116 -4.44 -0.04 3.71
N TYR A 117 -3.20 0.44 3.75
CA TYR A 117 -2.21 0.00 4.73
C TYR A 117 -2.47 0.63 6.09
N LYS A 118 -2.40 -0.20 7.12
CA LYS A 118 -2.29 0.20 8.53
C LYS A 118 -1.35 -0.78 9.21
N PRO A 119 -0.45 -0.34 10.09
CA PRO A 119 0.37 -1.27 10.87
C PRO A 119 -0.50 -2.23 11.67
N TYR A 120 -0.01 -3.46 11.86
CA TYR A 120 -0.76 -4.48 12.58
C TYR A 120 -0.70 -4.18 14.08
N ASN A 121 -1.87 -4.09 14.73
CA ASN A 121 -1.92 -3.90 16.18
C ASN A 121 -1.37 -5.13 16.89
N ASN A 122 -0.46 -4.94 17.84
CA ASN A 122 -0.07 -6.01 18.74
C ASN A 122 -1.27 -6.44 19.60
N LEU A 123 -1.65 -7.71 19.50
CA LEU A 123 -2.79 -8.28 20.22
C LEU A 123 -2.36 -8.95 21.53
N ASN A 124 -1.06 -9.11 21.76
CA ASN A 124 -0.52 -9.73 22.95
C ASN A 124 -0.34 -8.66 24.04
N GLY A 125 -1.20 -8.72 25.06
CA GLY A 125 -1.08 -7.87 26.24
C GLY A 125 0.25 -8.12 26.97
N GLN A 126 0.80 -7.08 27.58
CA GLN A 126 2.05 -7.11 28.35
C GLN A 126 2.14 -8.37 29.23
N VAL A 127 3.07 -9.27 28.90
CA VAL A 127 3.36 -10.44 29.71
C VAL A 127 4.14 -9.97 30.94
N ARG A 128 3.44 -9.81 32.08
CA ARG A 128 4.08 -9.60 33.38
C ARG A 128 4.35 -10.95 34.01
N GLY A 129 5.58 -11.43 33.89
CA GLY A 129 6.12 -12.58 34.61
C GLY A 129 7.62 -12.42 34.81
N GLU A 130 8.15 -12.88 35.95
CA GLU A 130 9.59 -12.93 36.20
C GLU A 130 10.18 -14.20 35.55
N ALA A 131 10.77 -14.10 34.34
CA ALA A 131 11.74 -15.09 33.81
C ALA A 131 12.58 -14.55 32.62
N ILE A 132 13.89 -14.89 32.61
CA ILE A 132 14.84 -15.07 31.47
C ILE A 132 15.06 -13.93 30.44
N GLU A 133 16.33 -13.65 30.12
CA GLU A 133 16.80 -12.62 29.17
C GLU A 133 16.01 -12.55 27.83
N THR A 134 15.57 -13.69 27.28
CA THR A 134 14.74 -13.74 26.06
C THR A 134 13.37 -13.08 26.23
N GLU A 135 12.71 -13.21 27.40
CA GLU A 135 11.46 -12.47 27.67
C GLU A 135 11.72 -10.96 27.74
N SER A 136 12.90 -10.55 28.22
CA SER A 136 13.32 -9.14 28.20
C SER A 136 13.57 -8.61 26.79
N MET A 137 14.17 -9.41 25.90
CA MET A 137 14.39 -9.04 24.49
C MET A 137 13.06 -8.92 23.73
N SER A 138 12.18 -9.90 23.91
CA SER A 138 10.84 -9.88 23.34
C SER A 138 10.06 -8.65 23.83
N ALA A 139 10.02 -8.41 25.14
CA ALA A 139 9.35 -7.24 25.70
C ALA A 139 9.89 -5.92 25.14
N ALA A 140 11.21 -5.80 24.93
CA ALA A 140 11.81 -4.60 24.34
C ALA A 140 11.39 -4.39 22.87
N ALA A 141 11.39 -5.45 22.05
CA ALA A 141 10.99 -5.39 20.65
C ALA A 141 9.52 -4.98 20.48
N TYR A 142 8.62 -5.70 21.16
CA TYR A 142 7.18 -5.44 21.09
C TYR A 142 6.80 -4.10 21.73
N SER A 143 7.45 -3.68 22.84
CA SER A 143 7.19 -2.37 23.43
C SER A 143 7.64 -1.21 22.54
N ALA A 144 8.75 -1.36 21.80
CA ALA A 144 9.18 -0.35 20.84
C ALA A 144 8.21 -0.26 19.66
N TYR A 145 7.73 -1.41 19.17
CA TYR A 145 6.72 -1.48 18.12
C TYR A 145 5.40 -0.82 18.54
N ASP A 146 4.90 -1.14 19.74
CA ASP A 146 3.65 -0.58 20.28
C ASP A 146 3.73 0.93 20.56
N ALA A 147 4.93 1.43 20.86
CA ALA A 147 5.20 2.85 21.01
C ALA A 147 5.34 3.59 19.65
N GLY A 148 5.29 2.88 18.52
CA GLY A 148 5.53 3.44 17.19
C GLY A 148 6.99 3.80 16.92
N ASN A 149 7.93 3.37 17.78
CA ASN A 149 9.35 3.56 17.55
C ASN A 149 9.89 2.42 16.68
N TYR A 150 9.50 2.43 15.41
CA TYR A 150 9.76 1.32 14.49
C TYR A 150 11.25 1.09 14.19
N ALA A 151 12.07 2.13 14.19
CA ALA A 151 13.52 1.98 14.03
C ALA A 151 14.15 1.19 15.18
N LEU A 152 13.79 1.51 16.43
CA LEU A 152 14.23 0.74 17.59
C LEU A 152 13.61 -0.66 17.62
N ALA A 153 12.37 -0.80 17.15
CA ALA A 153 11.70 -2.10 17.06
C ALA A 153 12.46 -3.03 16.09
N VAL A 154 12.89 -2.53 14.93
CA VAL A 154 13.70 -3.29 13.97
C VAL A 154 14.99 -3.79 14.63
N GLU A 155 15.77 -2.91 15.26
CA GLU A 155 17.01 -3.29 15.96
C GLU A 155 16.77 -4.40 17.01
N ASN A 156 15.71 -4.23 17.82
CA ASN A 156 15.37 -5.22 18.84
C ASN A 156 14.85 -6.55 18.23
N PHE A 157 14.09 -6.50 17.15
CA PHE A 157 13.60 -7.70 16.47
C PHE A 157 14.73 -8.45 15.76
N GLU A 158 15.69 -7.74 15.14
CA GLU A 158 16.88 -8.35 14.53
C GLU A 158 17.66 -9.15 15.58
N ALA A 159 17.91 -8.58 16.76
CA ALA A 159 18.53 -9.30 17.86
C ALA A 159 17.67 -10.48 18.38
N LEU A 160 16.34 -10.31 18.41
CA LEU A 160 15.42 -11.35 18.89
C LEU A 160 15.34 -12.56 17.96
N VAL A 161 15.32 -12.37 16.64
CA VAL A 161 15.22 -13.50 15.68
C VAL A 161 16.52 -14.32 15.59
N GLU A 162 17.65 -13.81 16.07
CA GLU A 162 18.88 -14.59 16.22
C GLU A 162 18.69 -15.72 17.24
N VAL A 163 17.97 -15.45 18.33
CA VAL A 163 17.74 -16.40 19.43
C VAL A 163 16.38 -17.11 19.36
N GLU A 164 15.36 -16.46 18.81
CA GLU A 164 13.98 -16.94 18.80
C GLU A 164 13.30 -16.66 17.44
N LYS A 165 13.41 -17.63 16.54
CA LYS A 165 12.80 -17.59 15.20
C LYS A 165 11.34 -18.01 15.26
N THR A 166 10.43 -17.04 15.34
CA THR A 166 8.98 -17.29 15.31
C THR A 166 8.30 -16.53 14.18
N ALA A 167 7.17 -17.06 13.71
CA ALA A 167 6.32 -16.40 12.72
C ALA A 167 5.97 -14.96 13.12
N GLU A 168 5.69 -14.76 14.41
CA GLU A 168 5.31 -13.49 15.00
C GLU A 168 6.46 -12.48 14.94
N ASN A 169 7.66 -12.86 15.41
CA ASN A 169 8.82 -11.99 15.42
C ASN A 169 9.17 -11.50 14.00
N TYR A 170 9.25 -12.41 13.02
CA TYR A 170 9.50 -12.02 11.62
C TYR A 170 8.37 -11.19 11.02
N PHE A 171 7.12 -11.49 11.36
CA PHE A 171 5.97 -10.74 10.87
C PHE A 171 5.97 -9.28 11.36
N TYR A 172 6.14 -9.05 12.66
CA TYR A 172 6.20 -7.69 13.20
C TYR A 172 7.47 -6.95 12.78
N MET A 173 8.61 -7.63 12.66
CA MET A 173 9.83 -7.05 12.09
C MET A 173 9.61 -6.60 10.63
N GLY A 174 8.90 -7.41 9.84
CA GLY A 174 8.50 -7.05 8.48
C GLY A 174 7.66 -5.78 8.44
N ILE A 175 6.70 -5.63 9.34
CA ILE A 175 5.86 -4.42 9.42
C ILE A 175 6.67 -3.21 9.89
N ALA A 176 7.53 -3.37 10.89
CA ALA A 176 8.41 -2.30 11.37
C ALA A 176 9.32 -1.79 10.23
N ASN A 177 9.81 -2.70 9.39
CA ASN A 177 10.56 -2.33 8.18
C ASN A 177 9.72 -1.55 7.15
N ILE A 178 8.42 -1.87 6.97
CA ILE A 178 7.53 -1.06 6.13
C ILE A 178 7.41 0.37 6.68
N GLU A 179 7.25 0.52 7.99
CA GLU A 179 7.04 1.82 8.65
C GLU A 179 8.25 2.75 8.56
N ILE A 180 9.48 2.20 8.55
CA ILE A 180 10.70 2.99 8.33
C ILE A 180 11.04 3.18 6.84
N GLY A 181 10.23 2.62 5.93
CA GLY A 181 10.43 2.71 4.49
C GLY A 181 11.43 1.72 3.90
N ASP A 182 11.91 0.74 4.68
CA ASP A 182 12.73 -0.36 4.17
C ASP A 182 11.84 -1.49 3.63
N TYR A 183 11.24 -1.23 2.47
CA TYR A 183 10.34 -2.20 1.83
C TYR A 183 11.04 -3.47 1.38
N LYS A 184 12.35 -3.40 1.11
CA LYS A 184 13.13 -4.58 0.66
C LYS A 184 13.25 -5.57 1.81
N THR A 185 13.74 -5.14 2.96
CA THR A 185 13.87 -6.03 4.13
C THR A 185 12.51 -6.41 4.70
N ALA A 186 11.49 -5.55 4.57
CA ALA A 186 10.11 -5.94 4.87
C ALA A 186 9.65 -7.15 4.04
N VAL A 187 9.88 -7.13 2.72
CA VAL A 187 9.56 -8.24 1.81
C VAL A 187 10.30 -9.51 2.21
N GLU A 188 11.60 -9.42 2.54
CA GLU A 188 12.41 -10.56 3.00
C GLU A 188 11.79 -11.18 4.27
N ASN A 189 11.54 -10.38 5.30
CA ASN A 189 10.98 -10.85 6.57
C ASN A 189 9.59 -11.48 6.43
N LEU A 190 8.72 -10.90 5.61
CA LEU A 190 7.37 -11.43 5.39
C LEU A 190 7.40 -12.74 4.61
N ASN A 191 8.36 -12.90 3.67
CA ASN A 191 8.58 -14.18 3.00
C ASN A 191 9.15 -15.24 3.94
N THR A 192 10.06 -14.87 4.85
CA THR A 192 10.52 -15.74 5.92
C THR A 192 9.34 -16.27 6.74
N THR A 193 8.36 -15.43 7.07
CA THR A 193 7.13 -15.89 7.74
C THR A 193 6.34 -16.89 6.88
N LEU A 194 6.14 -16.60 5.60
CA LEU A 194 5.36 -17.43 4.68
C LEU A 194 5.98 -18.80 4.39
N ASN A 195 7.32 -18.85 4.27
CA ASN A 195 8.06 -20.04 3.90
C ASN A 195 8.19 -21.03 5.06
N ASN A 196 8.42 -20.54 6.28
CA ASN A 196 8.84 -21.38 7.40
C ASN A 196 7.72 -21.69 8.39
N PHE A 197 6.60 -20.95 8.35
CA PHE A 197 5.57 -21.05 9.38
C PHE A 197 4.16 -21.24 8.81
N SER A 198 3.33 -21.94 9.59
CA SER A 198 1.93 -22.20 9.24
C SER A 198 0.97 -21.12 9.73
N THR A 199 1.38 -20.33 10.73
CA THR A 199 0.64 -19.20 11.30
C THR A 199 0.95 -17.90 10.55
N PHE A 200 0.11 -16.88 10.72
CA PHE A 200 0.26 -15.56 10.08
C PHE A 200 0.28 -15.56 8.53
N LYS A 201 -0.13 -16.63 7.85
CA LYS A 201 -0.06 -16.69 6.37
C LYS A 201 -0.85 -15.59 5.67
N ASP A 202 -2.13 -15.45 5.99
CA ASP A 202 -3.00 -14.46 5.33
C ASP A 202 -2.57 -13.03 5.71
N GLN A 203 -2.16 -12.83 6.97
CA GLN A 203 -1.58 -11.57 7.44
C GLN A 203 -0.32 -11.24 6.63
N SER A 204 0.62 -12.16 6.53
CA SER A 204 1.91 -11.95 5.86
C SER A 204 1.72 -11.72 4.36
N LYS A 205 0.82 -12.46 3.69
CA LYS A 205 0.46 -12.19 2.28
C LYS A 205 -0.12 -10.78 2.10
N TRP A 206 -0.96 -10.33 3.03
CA TRP A 206 -1.51 -8.97 3.00
C TRP A 206 -0.40 -7.92 3.14
N TYR A 207 0.42 -8.02 4.18
CA TYR A 207 1.48 -7.04 4.41
C TYR A 207 2.59 -7.10 3.34
N LEU A 208 2.85 -8.28 2.76
CA LEU A 208 3.76 -8.45 1.63
C LEU A 208 3.24 -7.67 0.42
N SER A 209 1.94 -7.81 0.11
CA SER A 209 1.34 -7.04 -0.98
C SER A 209 1.42 -5.52 -0.74
N MET A 210 1.26 -5.07 0.51
CA MET A 210 1.38 -3.65 0.84
C MET A 210 2.82 -3.14 0.67
N ALA A 211 3.82 -3.90 1.15
CA ALA A 211 5.23 -3.57 0.96
C ALA A 211 5.60 -3.50 -0.54
N LEU A 212 5.13 -4.46 -1.33
CA LEU A 212 5.34 -4.48 -2.79
C LEU A 212 4.66 -3.31 -3.50
N LEU A 213 3.46 -2.90 -3.09
CA LEU A 213 2.79 -1.71 -3.63
C LEU A 213 3.58 -0.43 -3.30
N ALA A 214 4.06 -0.31 -2.05
CA ALA A 214 4.90 0.80 -1.63
C ALA A 214 6.20 0.88 -2.45
N ASP A 215 6.80 -0.28 -2.75
CA ASP A 215 8.00 -0.45 -3.59
C ASP A 215 7.72 -0.43 -5.11
N LYS A 216 6.51 -0.04 -5.55
CA LYS A 216 6.10 0.04 -6.98
C LYS A 216 6.13 -1.30 -7.74
N LYS A 217 6.23 -2.43 -7.05
CA LYS A 217 6.21 -3.80 -7.60
C LYS A 217 4.78 -4.31 -7.74
N VAL A 218 4.00 -3.67 -8.59
CA VAL A 218 2.55 -3.92 -8.71
C VAL A 218 2.24 -5.35 -9.14
N GLU A 219 2.92 -5.86 -10.17
CA GLU A 219 2.63 -7.19 -10.72
C GLU A 219 2.83 -8.30 -9.68
N GLU A 220 3.86 -8.16 -8.86
CA GLU A 220 4.15 -9.04 -7.73
C GLU A 220 3.12 -8.89 -6.60
N ALA A 221 2.73 -7.66 -6.27
CA ALA A 221 1.70 -7.40 -5.27
C ALA A 221 0.35 -8.04 -5.66
N LEU A 222 0.01 -8.04 -6.95
CA LEU A 222 -1.23 -8.64 -7.45
C LEU A 222 -1.29 -10.12 -7.17
N THR A 223 -0.19 -10.85 -7.29
CA THR A 223 -0.13 -12.27 -6.98
C THR A 223 -0.49 -12.53 -5.52
N SER A 224 0.16 -11.81 -4.60
CA SER A 224 -0.13 -11.91 -3.17
C SER A 224 -1.59 -11.54 -2.85
N LEU A 225 -2.13 -10.50 -3.48
CA LEU A 225 -3.54 -10.10 -3.33
C LEU A 225 -4.51 -11.15 -3.88
N VAL A 226 -4.27 -11.65 -5.09
CA VAL A 226 -5.15 -12.63 -5.73
C VAL A 226 -5.15 -13.94 -4.95
N GLY A 227 -4.00 -14.36 -4.43
CA GLY A 227 -3.90 -15.51 -3.52
C GLY A 227 -4.79 -15.37 -2.27
N LEU A 228 -4.96 -14.15 -1.74
CA LEU A 228 -5.87 -13.88 -0.62
C LEU A 228 -7.35 -14.03 -0.98
N ASN A 229 -7.74 -14.11 -2.25
CA ASN A 229 -9.14 -14.38 -2.60
C ASN A 229 -9.59 -15.80 -2.22
N PHE A 230 -8.63 -16.73 -2.10
CA PHE A 230 -8.88 -18.10 -1.65
C PHE A 230 -8.80 -18.24 -0.12
N SER A 231 -8.42 -17.18 0.59
CA SER A 231 -8.45 -17.12 2.06
C SER A 231 -9.89 -16.98 2.59
N LYS A 232 -10.11 -17.38 3.85
CA LYS A 232 -11.38 -17.16 4.55
C LYS A 232 -11.29 -15.89 5.39
N GLY A 233 -12.30 -15.01 5.33
CA GLY A 233 -12.48 -13.94 6.31
C GLY A 233 -12.18 -12.52 5.81
N SER A 234 -11.56 -11.70 6.65
CA SER A 234 -11.39 -10.24 6.43
C SER A 234 -10.39 -9.91 5.33
N PHE A 235 -9.32 -10.69 5.18
CA PHE A 235 -8.29 -10.48 4.16
C PHE A 235 -8.81 -10.68 2.74
N GLN A 236 -9.71 -11.65 2.52
CA GLN A 236 -10.41 -11.81 1.25
C GLN A 236 -11.16 -10.52 0.84
N LYS A 237 -11.91 -9.92 1.77
CA LYS A 237 -12.67 -8.67 1.50
C LYS A 237 -11.73 -7.50 1.20
N ARG A 238 -10.66 -7.36 1.98
CA ARG A 238 -9.66 -6.30 1.80
C ARG A 238 -8.93 -6.43 0.46
N SER A 239 -8.53 -7.66 0.11
CA SER A 239 -7.89 -7.93 -1.18
C SER A 239 -8.79 -7.53 -2.35
N LYS A 240 -10.07 -7.91 -2.35
CA LYS A 240 -11.03 -7.50 -3.39
C LYS A 240 -11.16 -5.98 -3.52
N MET A 241 -11.18 -5.26 -2.40
CA MET A 241 -11.22 -3.79 -2.41
C MET A 241 -9.95 -3.19 -3.04
N VAL A 242 -8.78 -3.68 -2.63
CA VAL A 242 -7.49 -3.22 -3.18
C VAL A 242 -7.37 -3.55 -4.67
N LEU A 243 -7.75 -4.77 -5.08
CA LEU A 243 -7.73 -5.18 -6.49
C LEU A 243 -8.66 -4.30 -7.34
N SER A 244 -9.91 -4.07 -6.90
CA SER A 244 -10.84 -3.16 -7.59
C SER A 244 -10.29 -1.73 -7.63
N ARG A 245 -9.71 -1.25 -6.53
CA ARG A 245 -9.08 0.07 -6.48
C ARG A 245 -7.91 0.20 -7.45
N LEU A 246 -7.12 -0.86 -7.59
CA LEU A 246 -6.07 -1.02 -8.59
C LEU A 246 -6.62 -1.35 -9.98
N GLY A 247 -7.92 -1.31 -10.26
CA GLY A 247 -8.50 -1.55 -11.58
C GLY A 247 -8.55 -3.02 -12.03
N TYR A 248 -8.41 -3.97 -11.11
CA TYR A 248 -8.48 -5.42 -11.34
C TYR A 248 -9.82 -5.98 -10.83
N GLU A 249 -10.92 -5.66 -11.52
CA GLU A 249 -12.30 -5.97 -11.07
C GLU A 249 -12.83 -7.33 -11.52
N THR A 250 -12.28 -7.93 -12.57
CA THR A 250 -12.81 -9.16 -13.19
C THR A 250 -11.81 -10.32 -13.06
N LEU A 251 -11.98 -11.13 -12.02
CA LEU A 251 -11.24 -12.40 -11.85
C LEU A 251 -12.03 -13.60 -12.41
N GLU A 252 -13.02 -13.36 -13.28
CA GLU A 252 -13.99 -14.38 -13.67
C GLU A 252 -13.60 -15.17 -14.93
N THR A 253 -12.65 -14.68 -15.73
CA THR A 253 -12.19 -15.40 -16.92
C THR A 253 -11.04 -16.32 -16.56
N ALA A 254 -11.36 -17.58 -16.29
CA ALA A 254 -10.41 -18.67 -16.31
C ALA A 254 -10.02 -18.96 -17.78
N GLY A 255 -8.77 -18.65 -18.12
CA GLY A 255 -8.11 -19.10 -19.34
C GLY A 255 -7.43 -20.45 -19.11
N GLU A 256 -7.16 -21.15 -20.21
CA GLU A 256 -6.42 -22.41 -20.19
C GLU A 256 -5.40 -22.38 -21.32
N GLY A 257 -4.19 -22.87 -21.06
CA GLY A 257 -3.16 -22.94 -22.08
C GLY A 257 -1.77 -23.28 -21.55
N PRO A 258 -0.78 -23.36 -22.45
CA PRO A 258 0.53 -23.87 -22.10
C PRO A 258 1.41 -22.78 -21.48
N ILE A 259 2.28 -23.19 -20.56
CA ILE A 259 3.49 -22.44 -20.23
C ILE A 259 4.38 -22.39 -21.47
N ILE A 260 4.83 -21.18 -21.82
CA ILE A 260 5.70 -20.92 -22.97
C ILE A 260 7.15 -20.91 -22.54
N ILE A 261 7.43 -20.28 -21.40
CA ILE A 261 8.77 -20.21 -20.81
C ILE A 261 8.65 -19.98 -19.31
N ILE A 262 9.53 -20.63 -18.55
CA ILE A 262 9.81 -20.31 -17.15
C ILE A 262 11.17 -19.60 -17.09
N GLU A 263 11.18 -18.38 -16.56
CA GLU A 263 12.39 -17.54 -16.51
C GLU A 263 13.16 -17.73 -15.20
N GLU A 264 12.47 -18.06 -14.10
CA GLU A 264 13.08 -18.36 -12.82
C GLU A 264 12.39 -19.57 -12.17
N GLU A 265 13.17 -20.62 -11.94
CA GLU A 265 12.80 -21.73 -11.06
C GLU A 265 13.33 -21.41 -9.67
N PRO A 266 12.47 -21.32 -8.65
CA PRO A 266 12.94 -21.11 -7.30
C PRO A 266 13.79 -22.31 -6.88
N ASP A 267 14.82 -22.08 -6.08
CA ASP A 267 15.48 -23.17 -5.37
C ASP A 267 14.50 -23.71 -4.32
N ILE A 268 13.68 -24.68 -4.72
CA ILE A 268 12.66 -25.31 -3.87
C ILE A 268 13.33 -26.25 -2.86
N ASP A 269 14.55 -26.71 -3.16
CA ASP A 269 15.29 -27.67 -2.35
C ASP A 269 16.31 -26.94 -1.47
N SER A 270 15.88 -26.60 -0.26
CA SER A 270 16.78 -26.78 0.88
C SER A 270 16.68 -28.25 1.31
N PRO A 271 17.59 -29.15 0.85
CA PRO A 271 17.46 -30.60 0.99
C PRO A 271 17.42 -31.11 2.45
N ASP A 272 17.57 -30.23 3.43
CA ASP A 272 17.59 -30.51 4.86
C ASP A 272 16.40 -29.94 5.64
N GLY A 273 15.48 -29.20 5.01
CA GLY A 273 14.41 -28.48 5.70
C GLY A 273 14.91 -27.29 6.53
N SER A 274 16.02 -26.68 6.12
CA SER A 274 16.57 -25.47 6.74
C SER A 274 15.65 -24.25 6.61
N PHE A 275 15.94 -23.25 7.44
CA PHE A 275 15.20 -22.01 7.55
C PHE A 275 15.39 -21.15 6.29
N VAL A 276 14.31 -20.88 5.54
CA VAL A 276 14.35 -20.20 4.24
C VAL A 276 13.98 -18.73 4.39
N ASP A 277 14.98 -17.85 4.38
CA ASP A 277 14.81 -16.39 4.49
C ASP A 277 14.63 -15.69 3.12
N GLN A 278 14.83 -16.42 2.03
CA GLN A 278 14.71 -15.90 0.68
C GLN A 278 13.29 -16.02 0.14
N ARG A 279 12.92 -15.05 -0.70
CA ARG A 279 11.65 -15.09 -1.41
C ARG A 279 11.67 -16.18 -2.48
N ARG A 280 10.64 -17.04 -2.46
CA ARG A 280 10.46 -18.11 -3.44
C ARG A 280 9.55 -17.62 -4.56
N VAL A 281 10.13 -17.14 -5.65
CA VAL A 281 9.37 -16.68 -6.83
C VAL A 281 9.46 -17.67 -7.98
N GLN A 282 8.40 -17.75 -8.76
CA GLN A 282 8.39 -18.40 -10.07
C GLN A 282 7.67 -17.49 -11.05
N PHE A 283 8.28 -17.20 -12.19
CA PHE A 283 7.69 -16.34 -13.22
C PHE A 283 8.10 -16.76 -14.62
N GLY A 284 7.33 -16.27 -15.59
CA GLY A 284 7.53 -16.61 -16.99
C GLY A 284 6.34 -16.16 -17.82
N GLU A 285 6.10 -16.89 -18.91
CA GLU A 285 5.03 -16.58 -19.86
C GLU A 285 4.18 -17.79 -20.17
N LEU A 286 2.90 -17.52 -20.42
CA LEU A 286 1.92 -18.51 -20.84
C LEU A 286 1.10 -17.97 -22.01
N SER A 287 0.45 -18.86 -22.76
CA SER A 287 -0.50 -18.49 -23.82
C SER A 287 -1.90 -18.96 -23.47
N ASP A 288 -2.92 -18.21 -23.85
CA ASP A 288 -4.31 -18.67 -23.81
C ASP A 288 -4.65 -19.47 -25.07
N PHE A 289 -5.27 -20.65 -24.96
CA PHE A 289 -5.69 -21.46 -26.11
C PHE A 289 -6.71 -20.74 -26.98
N ASN A 290 -7.64 -19.99 -26.38
CA ASN A 290 -8.75 -19.38 -27.08
C ASN A 290 -8.30 -18.14 -27.86
N SER A 291 -7.66 -17.19 -27.19
CA SER A 291 -7.24 -15.92 -27.77
C SER A 291 -5.87 -15.97 -28.45
N ARG A 292 -5.04 -17.00 -28.15
CA ARG A 292 -3.63 -17.09 -28.55
C ARG A 292 -2.78 -15.89 -28.12
N LYS A 293 -3.25 -15.13 -27.14
CA LYS A 293 -2.51 -14.02 -26.54
C LYS A 293 -1.52 -14.55 -25.51
N LEU A 294 -0.42 -13.83 -25.36
CA LEU A 294 0.61 -14.11 -24.36
C LEU A 294 0.35 -13.32 -23.08
N TYR A 295 0.63 -13.95 -21.95
CA TYR A 295 0.52 -13.37 -20.62
C TYR A 295 1.80 -13.67 -19.83
N ARG A 296 2.32 -12.67 -19.13
CA ARG A 296 3.33 -12.88 -18.10
C ARG A 296 2.64 -13.37 -16.83
N PHE A 297 3.29 -14.21 -16.06
CA PHE A 297 2.83 -14.60 -14.72
C PHE A 297 3.97 -14.44 -13.71
N HIS A 298 3.60 -14.27 -12.45
CA HIS A 298 4.51 -14.27 -11.31
C HIS A 298 3.78 -14.95 -10.15
N THR A 299 4.43 -15.86 -9.43
CA THR A 299 3.90 -16.47 -8.21
C THR A 299 4.90 -16.44 -7.06
N ASP A 300 4.43 -16.07 -5.87
CA ASP A 300 5.15 -16.23 -4.59
C ASP A 300 4.88 -17.62 -3.96
N ASP A 301 4.08 -18.44 -4.64
CA ASP A 301 3.74 -19.83 -4.28
C ASP A 301 4.11 -20.71 -5.47
N PRO A 302 5.38 -21.15 -5.58
CA PRO A 302 5.86 -21.88 -6.75
C PRO A 302 5.12 -23.19 -6.98
N ILE A 303 4.81 -23.47 -8.24
CA ILE A 303 4.09 -24.67 -8.64
C ILE A 303 5.12 -25.79 -8.86
N THR A 304 5.06 -26.81 -8.01
CA THR A 304 6.00 -27.95 -8.03
C THR A 304 5.99 -28.66 -9.37
N GLY A 305 7.17 -28.76 -9.99
CA GLY A 305 7.37 -29.50 -11.24
C GLY A 305 6.68 -28.88 -12.45
N LEU A 306 6.38 -27.57 -12.41
CA LEU A 306 5.93 -26.82 -13.59
C LEU A 306 7.10 -26.71 -14.59
N GLN A 307 6.82 -26.98 -15.86
CA GLN A 307 7.78 -27.02 -16.97
C GLN A 307 7.18 -26.35 -18.22
N ASP A 308 8.05 -25.99 -19.16
CA ASP A 308 7.64 -25.50 -20.47
C ASP A 308 6.71 -26.52 -21.17
N GLY A 309 5.60 -26.04 -21.70
CA GLY A 309 4.58 -26.85 -22.36
C GLY A 309 3.52 -27.44 -21.43
N ASP A 310 3.69 -27.36 -20.10
CA ASP A 310 2.64 -27.77 -19.16
C ASP A 310 1.38 -26.93 -19.35
N ILE A 311 0.21 -27.59 -19.26
CA ILE A 311 -1.07 -26.91 -19.37
C ILE A 311 -1.47 -26.40 -17.99
N VAL A 312 -1.83 -25.12 -17.92
CA VAL A 312 -2.27 -24.46 -16.69
C VAL A 312 -3.64 -23.84 -16.85
N GLU A 313 -4.40 -23.82 -15.75
CA GLU A 313 -5.58 -22.97 -15.61
C GLU A 313 -5.13 -21.66 -14.96
N PHE A 314 -5.59 -20.52 -15.48
CA PHE A 314 -5.15 -19.20 -14.99
C PHE A 314 -6.25 -18.15 -15.10
N ILE A 315 -6.16 -17.12 -14.27
CA ILE A 315 -7.02 -15.93 -14.35
C ILE A 315 -6.25 -14.81 -15.04
N ILE A 316 -6.90 -14.15 -16.01
CA ILE A 316 -6.36 -12.95 -16.65
C ILE A 316 -6.54 -11.76 -15.70
N LEU A 317 -5.43 -11.21 -15.21
CA LEU A 317 -5.43 -10.00 -14.39
C LEU A 317 -5.39 -8.74 -15.26
N ARG A 318 -4.60 -8.78 -16.35
CA ARG A 318 -4.50 -7.65 -17.29
C ARG A 318 -4.50 -8.17 -18.71
N GLU A 319 -5.42 -7.66 -19.52
CA GLU A 319 -5.48 -7.96 -20.95
C GLU A 319 -4.23 -7.51 -21.70
N ALA A 320 -3.83 -8.30 -22.69
CA ALA A 320 -2.76 -7.95 -23.59
C ALA A 320 -3.21 -6.78 -24.50
N LYS A 321 -2.42 -5.69 -24.53
CA LYS A 321 -2.71 -4.49 -25.32
C LYS A 321 -1.96 -4.49 -26.65
N GLY A 322 -2.68 -4.32 -27.75
CA GLY A 322 -2.10 -4.30 -29.10
C GLY A 322 -1.69 -5.68 -29.60
N ARG A 323 -1.11 -5.74 -30.80
CA ARG A 323 -0.83 -6.99 -31.52
C ARG A 323 0.27 -7.84 -30.89
N ASN A 324 1.24 -7.18 -30.25
CA ASN A 324 2.43 -7.82 -29.65
C ASN A 324 2.53 -7.59 -28.14
N GLY A 325 1.52 -6.97 -27.51
CA GLY A 325 1.55 -6.76 -26.07
C GLY A 325 1.38 -8.08 -25.33
N LYS A 326 1.89 -8.13 -24.10
CA LYS A 326 1.67 -9.24 -23.18
C LYS A 326 0.76 -8.79 -22.05
N GLY A 327 -0.23 -9.62 -21.73
CA GLY A 327 -1.07 -9.43 -20.56
C GLY A 327 -0.35 -9.83 -19.27
N PHE A 328 -1.10 -9.89 -18.18
CA PHE A 328 -0.64 -10.47 -16.91
C PHE A 328 -1.69 -11.46 -16.41
N ALA A 329 -1.25 -12.63 -15.96
CA ALA A 329 -2.10 -13.73 -15.51
C ALA A 329 -1.63 -14.30 -14.17
N PHE A 330 -2.57 -14.85 -13.42
CA PHE A 330 -2.33 -15.60 -12.18
C PHE A 330 -2.65 -17.06 -12.43
N ILE A 331 -1.68 -17.95 -12.24
CA ILE A 331 -1.91 -19.39 -12.41
C ILE A 331 -2.70 -19.92 -11.21
N LEU A 332 -3.78 -20.64 -11.49
CA LEU A 332 -4.62 -21.30 -10.49
C LEU A 332 -4.07 -22.69 -10.15
N ASP A 333 -3.82 -23.49 -11.18
CA ASP A 333 -3.31 -24.85 -11.01
C ASP A 333 -2.66 -25.37 -12.30
N LYS A 334 -1.79 -26.37 -12.16
CA LYS A 334 -1.27 -27.18 -13.26
C LYS A 334 -2.23 -28.34 -13.54
N ARG A 335 -2.66 -28.49 -14.79
CA ARG A 335 -3.46 -29.64 -15.23
C ARG A 335 -2.59 -30.90 -15.22
N MET A 336 -3.14 -31.99 -14.69
CA MET A 336 -2.51 -33.33 -14.69
C MET A 336 -2.60 -34.02 -16.04
#